data_AF-A0A4S2FP79-F1
#
_entry.id   AF-A0A4S2FP79-F1
#
_cell.length_a   1.000
_cell.length_b   1.000
_cell.length_c   1.000
_cell.angle_alpha   90.00
_cell.angle_beta   90.00
_cell.angle_gamma   90.00
#
_symmetry.space_group_name_H-M   'P 1'
#
loop_
_entity.id
_entity.type
_entity.pdbx_description
1 polymer ?
#
loop_
_entity_poly.entity_id
_entity_poly.type
_entity_poly.pdbx_seq_one_letter_code
_entity_poly.pdbx_strand_id
1 'polypeptide(L)'
;MGTLEFIIAVFVILQVILFFKLWRMADNVNEIVKKMRFPYNKSESSYPEQYSKFLFLLYNKSRCDAREYLIKVMWGSRDMNSMVSCDKAKDFETYYYSLKLKYKSWFDKLGEEFPLFDDLKKEKK
;
A
#
# COMPACT_ATOMS: atom_id res chain seq x y z
N MET A 1 55.00 -0.97 26.59
CA MET A 1 53.72 -1.63 26.29
C MET A 1 54.00 -3.12 26.19
N GLY A 2 53.50 -3.90 27.15
CA GLY A 2 53.73 -5.34 27.19
C GLY A 2 52.90 -6.09 26.13
N THR A 3 53.35 -7.27 25.71
CA THR A 3 52.61 -8.15 24.78
C THR A 3 51.16 -8.40 25.23
N LEU A 4 50.92 -8.47 26.55
CA LEU A 4 49.58 -8.62 27.13
C LEU A 4 48.67 -7.40 26.84
N GLU A 5 49.20 -6.18 26.97
CA GLU A 5 48.45 -4.93 26.75
C GLU A 5 48.06 -4.78 25.27
N PHE A 6 48.95 -5.20 24.36
CA PHE A 6 48.67 -5.21 22.92
C PHE A 6 47.54 -6.19 22.57
N ILE A 7 47.56 -7.41 23.13
CA ILE A 7 46.52 -8.41 22.89
C ILE A 7 45.16 -7.91 23.39
N ILE A 8 45.12 -7.30 24.58
CA ILE A 8 43.90 -6.72 25.14
C ILE A 8 43.36 -5.59 24.25
N ALA A 9 44.23 -4.69 23.78
CA ALA A 9 43.84 -3.60 22.89
C ALA A 9 43.22 -4.10 21.57
N VAL A 10 43.84 -5.12 20.95
CA VAL A 10 43.33 -5.75 19.73
C VAL A 10 41.96 -6.41 19.97
N PHE A 11 41.78 -7.06 21.13
CA PHE A 11 40.52 -7.72 21.48
C PHE A 11 39.37 -6.72 21.66
N VAL A 12 39.65 -5.57 22.29
CA VAL A 12 38.67 -4.47 22.45
C VAL A 12 38.26 -3.90 21.09
N ILE A 13 39.21 -3.66 20.19
CA ILE A 13 38.92 -3.15 18.84
C ILE A 13 38.04 -4.14 18.06
N LEU A 14 38.37 -5.45 18.13
CA LEU A 14 37.57 -6.50 17.50
C LEU A 14 36.12 -6.55 18.03
N GLN A 15 35.93 -6.42 19.33
CA GLN A 15 34.60 -6.38 19.97
C GLN A 15 33.76 -5.21 19.45
N VAL A 16 34.35 -4.02 19.34
CA VAL A 16 33.67 -2.83 18.81
C VAL A 16 33.25 -3.02 17.35
N ILE A 17 34.14 -3.57 16.50
CA ILE A 17 33.83 -3.84 15.08
C ILE A 17 32.69 -4.87 14.96
N LEU A 18 32.74 -5.94 15.77
CA LEU A 18 31.69 -6.96 15.83
C LEU A 18 30.34 -6.36 16.22
N PHE A 19 30.32 -5.48 17.22
CA PHE A 19 29.11 -4.79 17.66
C PHE A 19 28.47 -3.96 16.53
N PHE A 20 29.26 -3.12 15.84
CA PHE A 20 28.75 -2.34 14.71
C PHE A 20 28.25 -3.21 13.55
N LYS A 21 28.92 -4.33 13.28
CA LYS A 21 28.50 -5.27 12.23
C LYS A 21 27.17 -5.93 12.57
N LEU A 22 26.98 -6.36 13.81
CA LEU A 22 25.73 -6.92 14.31
C LEU A 22 24.60 -5.89 14.33
N TRP A 23 24.89 -4.66 14.76
CA TRP A 23 23.94 -3.55 14.71
C TRP A 23 23.45 -3.29 13.29
N ARG A 24 24.37 -3.20 12.32
CA ARG A 24 24.01 -2.95 10.92
C ARG A 24 23.21 -4.09 10.30
N MET A 25 23.48 -5.33 10.72
CA MET A 25 22.65 -6.48 10.34
C MET A 25 21.26 -6.39 10.97
N ALA A 26 21.14 -6.00 12.24
CA ALA A 26 19.86 -5.82 12.91
C ALA A 26 19.02 -4.70 12.28
N ASP A 27 19.63 -3.58 11.88
CA ASP A 27 18.96 -2.50 11.15
C ASP A 27 18.46 -2.96 9.78
N ASN A 28 19.30 -3.67 9.02
CA ASN A 28 18.90 -4.24 7.73
C ASN A 28 17.76 -5.27 7.89
N VAL A 29 17.83 -6.12 8.93
CA VAL A 29 16.76 -7.08 9.23
C VAL A 29 15.49 -6.35 9.65
N ASN A 30 15.56 -5.30 10.46
CA ASN A 30 14.41 -4.48 10.82
C ASN A 30 13.78 -3.81 9.60
N GLU A 31 14.59 -3.34 8.65
CA GLU A 31 14.10 -2.75 7.41
C GLU A 31 13.43 -3.79 6.50
N ILE A 32 14.02 -4.98 6.40
CA ILE A 32 13.44 -6.13 5.67
C ILE A 32 12.16 -6.60 6.36
N VAL A 33 12.13 -6.73 7.69
CA VAL A 33 10.95 -7.09 8.48
C VAL A 33 9.88 -6.01 8.35
N LYS A 34 10.24 -4.73 8.22
CA LYS A 34 9.29 -3.64 7.95
C LYS A 34 8.69 -3.73 6.54
N LYS A 35 9.48 -4.13 5.54
CA LYS A 35 9.02 -4.38 4.16
C LYS A 35 8.20 -5.68 4.05
N MET A 36 8.55 -6.73 4.81
CA MET A 36 7.80 -7.98 4.90
C MET A 36 6.56 -7.86 5.81
N ARG A 37 6.57 -6.93 6.77
CA ARG A 37 5.39 -6.36 7.45
C ARG A 37 4.59 -5.44 6.51
N PHE A 38 4.49 -5.83 5.23
CA PHE A 38 3.16 -5.83 4.63
C PHE A 38 2.17 -6.32 5.68
N PRO A 39 0.97 -5.73 5.84
CA PRO A 39 0.01 -6.24 6.78
C PRO A 39 -0.49 -7.60 6.28
N TYR A 40 0.35 -8.62 6.42
CA TYR A 40 -0.03 -9.99 6.61
C TYR A 40 -0.50 -10.11 8.06
N ASN A 41 -1.40 -9.20 8.46
CA ASN A 41 -2.29 -9.47 9.56
C ASN A 41 -3.03 -10.72 9.13
N LYS A 42 -2.89 -11.79 9.89
CA LYS A 42 -3.58 -13.05 9.63
C LYS A 42 -5.12 -12.89 9.68
N SER A 43 -5.60 -11.76 10.20
CA SER A 43 -6.99 -11.28 10.12
C SER A 43 -7.32 -10.50 8.83
N GLU A 44 -6.32 -10.04 8.07
CA GLU A 44 -6.43 -9.38 6.77
C GLU A 44 -6.25 -10.35 5.58
N SER A 45 -5.92 -11.62 5.82
CA SER A 45 -5.86 -12.65 4.77
C SER A 45 -7.23 -12.96 4.12
N SER A 46 -8.30 -12.34 4.62
CA SER A 46 -9.64 -12.43 4.05
C SER A 46 -9.94 -11.33 3.03
N TYR A 47 -9.04 -10.37 2.82
CA TYR A 47 -9.25 -9.31 1.84
C TYR A 47 -9.04 -9.82 0.40
N PRO A 48 -9.85 -9.33 -0.56
CA PRO A 48 -9.68 -9.68 -1.97
C PRO A 48 -8.25 -9.37 -2.45
N GLU A 49 -7.69 -10.21 -3.33
CA GLU A 49 -6.34 -10.06 -3.88
C GLU A 49 -6.03 -8.64 -4.38
N GLN A 50 -7.02 -8.00 -4.98
CA GLN A 50 -6.94 -6.62 -5.47
C GLN A 50 -6.62 -5.63 -4.34
N TYR A 51 -7.22 -5.79 -3.17
CA TYR A 51 -6.98 -4.89 -2.03
C TYR A 51 -5.58 -5.08 -1.46
N SER A 52 -5.13 -6.32 -1.32
CA SER A 52 -3.77 -6.63 -0.86
C SER A 52 -2.72 -6.02 -1.79
N LYS A 53 -2.94 -6.10 -3.11
CA LYS A 53 -2.07 -5.46 -4.11
C LYS A 53 -2.12 -3.93 -4.03
N PHE A 54 -3.28 -3.34 -3.78
CA PHE A 54 -3.40 -1.90 -3.57
C PHE A 54 -2.60 -1.43 -2.35
N LEU A 55 -2.76 -2.10 -1.20
CA LEU A 55 -1.95 -1.82 -0.01
C LEU A 55 -0.46 -2.04 -0.31
N PHE A 56 -0.15 -3.03 -1.18
CA PHE A 56 1.20 -3.28 -1.66
C PHE A 56 1.87 -2.04 -2.24
N LEU A 57 1.21 -1.47 -3.22
CA LEU A 57 1.69 -0.29 -3.90
C LEU A 57 1.74 0.91 -2.95
N LEU A 58 0.72 1.08 -2.10
CA LEU A 58 0.60 2.23 -1.22
C LEU A 58 1.76 2.34 -0.21
N TYR A 59 2.13 1.23 0.42
CA TYR A 59 3.12 1.26 1.50
C TYR A 59 4.56 1.02 1.05
N ASN A 60 4.77 0.40 -0.12
CA ASN A 60 6.11 -0.07 -0.54
C ASN A 60 6.56 0.41 -1.92
N LYS A 61 5.69 1.09 -2.68
CA LYS A 61 6.07 1.74 -3.94
C LYS A 61 5.84 3.24 -3.81
N SER A 62 4.79 3.76 -4.43
CA SER A 62 4.43 5.15 -4.32
C SER A 62 2.91 5.31 -4.22
N ARG A 63 2.47 6.44 -3.66
CA ARG A 63 1.05 6.83 -3.65
C ARG A 63 0.50 6.98 -5.07
N CYS A 64 1.31 7.43 -6.03
CA CYS A 64 0.91 7.53 -7.43
C CYS A 64 0.63 6.16 -8.04
N ASP A 65 1.50 5.16 -7.83
CA ASP A 65 1.30 3.80 -8.33
C ASP A 65 0.04 3.16 -7.73
N ALA A 66 -0.19 3.37 -6.43
CA ALA A 66 -1.36 2.87 -5.74
C ALA A 66 -2.65 3.49 -6.26
N ARG A 67 -2.62 4.80 -6.54
CA ARG A 67 -3.73 5.55 -7.14
C ARG A 67 -4.04 5.05 -8.55
N GLU A 68 -3.04 4.93 -9.42
CA GLU A 68 -3.23 4.41 -10.79
C GLU A 68 -3.83 3.01 -10.78
N TYR A 69 -3.35 2.15 -9.87
CA TYR A 69 -3.90 0.81 -9.71
C TYR A 69 -5.35 0.83 -9.22
N LEU A 70 -5.69 1.62 -8.19
CA LEU A 70 -7.07 1.76 -7.70
C LEU A 70 -8.01 2.24 -8.81
N ILE A 71 -7.60 3.26 -9.56
CA ILE A 71 -8.37 3.79 -10.70
C ILE A 71 -8.59 2.69 -11.73
N LYS A 72 -7.56 1.93 -12.11
CA LYS A 72 -7.68 0.80 -13.05
C LYS A 72 -8.66 -0.27 -12.55
N VAL A 73 -8.58 -0.65 -11.28
CA VAL A 73 -9.47 -1.65 -10.67
C VAL A 73 -10.92 -1.17 -10.66
N MET A 74 -11.15 0.10 -10.31
CA MET A 74 -12.48 0.71 -10.30
C MET A 74 -13.05 0.76 -11.73
N TRP A 75 -12.27 1.20 -12.71
CA TRP A 75 -12.69 1.27 -14.12
C TRP A 75 -13.01 -0.10 -14.72
N GLY A 76 -12.30 -1.16 -14.30
CA GLY A 76 -12.58 -2.53 -14.74
C GLY A 76 -13.76 -3.20 -14.03
N SER A 77 -14.41 -2.52 -13.08
CA SER A 77 -15.50 -3.12 -12.29
C SER A 77 -16.82 -3.16 -13.04
N ARG A 78 -17.66 -4.15 -12.71
CA ARG A 78 -19.00 -4.29 -13.29
C ARG A 78 -19.84 -3.03 -13.07
N ASP A 79 -19.80 -2.47 -11.86
CA ASP A 79 -20.59 -1.29 -11.51
C ASP A 79 -20.17 -0.06 -12.34
N MET A 80 -18.87 0.09 -12.62
CA MET A 80 -18.39 1.15 -13.53
C MET A 80 -18.90 0.94 -14.94
N ASN A 81 -18.77 -0.28 -15.47
CA ASN A 81 -19.24 -0.58 -16.81
C ASN A 81 -20.76 -0.33 -16.94
N SER A 82 -21.55 -0.72 -15.95
CA SER A 82 -22.98 -0.44 -15.89
C SER A 82 -23.29 1.06 -15.74
N MET A 83 -22.53 1.78 -14.93
CA MET A 83 -22.67 3.23 -14.77
C MET A 83 -22.42 3.98 -16.08
N VAL A 84 -21.38 3.60 -16.83
CA VAL A 84 -21.03 4.22 -18.11
C VAL A 84 -22.08 3.90 -19.18
N SER A 85 -22.55 2.65 -19.24
CA SER A 85 -23.47 2.17 -20.28
C SER A 85 -24.95 2.45 -20.05
N CYS A 86 -25.35 2.86 -18.83
CA CYS A 86 -26.76 3.15 -18.56
C CYS A 86 -27.25 4.41 -19.30
N ASP A 87 -28.53 4.43 -19.65
CA ASP A 87 -29.16 5.56 -20.35
C ASP A 87 -29.86 6.54 -19.40
N LYS A 88 -30.34 6.04 -18.26
CA LYS A 88 -31.19 6.78 -17.32
C LYS A 88 -30.38 7.36 -16.17
N ALA A 89 -30.65 8.61 -15.81
CA ALA A 89 -30.00 9.28 -14.67
C ALA A 89 -30.17 8.51 -13.34
N LYS A 90 -31.34 7.89 -13.11
CA LYS A 90 -31.60 7.13 -11.88
C LYS A 90 -30.73 5.87 -11.76
N ASP A 91 -30.50 5.18 -12.87
CA ASP A 91 -29.67 3.97 -12.90
C ASP A 91 -28.20 4.36 -12.70
N PHE A 92 -27.77 5.47 -13.31
CA PHE A 92 -26.45 6.06 -13.08
C PHE A 92 -26.18 6.31 -11.60
N GLU A 93 -27.11 6.97 -10.90
CA GLU A 93 -26.96 7.26 -9.46
C GLU A 93 -26.87 5.99 -8.62
N THR A 94 -27.62 4.96 -9.00
CA THR A 94 -27.61 3.66 -8.31
C THR A 94 -26.25 2.98 -8.43
N TYR A 95 -25.68 2.94 -9.65
CA TYR A 95 -24.35 2.36 -9.87
C TYR A 95 -23.24 3.22 -9.26
N TYR A 96 -23.34 4.54 -9.34
CA TYR A 96 -22.41 5.47 -8.70
C TYR A 96 -22.36 5.26 -7.18
N TYR A 97 -23.53 5.14 -6.54
CA TYR A 97 -23.61 4.87 -5.10
C TYR A 97 -22.97 3.52 -4.75
N SER A 98 -23.21 2.49 -5.56
CA SER A 98 -22.62 1.15 -5.37
C SER A 98 -21.08 1.17 -5.50
N LEU A 99 -20.55 1.87 -6.50
CA LEU A 99 -19.11 2.11 -6.66
C LEU A 99 -18.52 2.84 -5.44
N LYS A 100 -19.19 3.91 -5.00
CA LYS A 100 -18.74 4.71 -3.86
C LYS A 100 -18.69 3.86 -2.60
N LEU A 101 -19.73 3.07 -2.30
CA LEU A 101 -19.72 2.16 -1.15
C LEU A 101 -18.54 1.19 -1.18
N LYS A 102 -18.20 0.67 -2.36
CA LYS A 102 -17.15 -0.32 -2.53
C LYS A 102 -15.73 0.25 -2.41
N TYR A 103 -15.49 1.42 -3.00
CA TYR A 103 -14.13 1.97 -3.16
C TYR A 103 -13.82 3.16 -2.25
N LYS A 104 -14.80 3.75 -1.56
CA LYS A 104 -14.58 4.92 -0.69
C LYS A 104 -13.47 4.69 0.33
N SER A 105 -13.47 3.55 1.03
CA SER A 105 -12.42 3.25 2.02
C SER A 105 -11.02 3.13 1.41
N TRP A 106 -10.89 2.83 0.12
CA TRP A 106 -9.60 2.76 -0.58
C TRP A 106 -9.10 4.16 -0.91
N PHE A 107 -10.00 5.04 -1.37
CA PHE A 107 -9.70 6.46 -1.60
C PHE A 107 -9.38 7.20 -0.29
N ASP A 108 -10.11 6.92 0.79
CA ASP A 108 -9.83 7.46 2.12
C ASP A 108 -8.43 7.05 2.60
N LYS A 109 -7.97 5.83 2.28
CA LYS A 109 -6.59 5.37 2.58
C LYS A 109 -5.53 6.04 1.73
N LEU A 110 -5.86 6.40 0.49
CA LEU A 110 -5.01 7.30 -0.27
C LEU A 110 -5.01 8.69 0.38
N GLY A 111 -6.08 9.12 1.04
CA GLY A 111 -6.27 10.51 1.46
C GLY A 111 -6.68 11.38 0.27
N GLU A 112 -7.48 10.81 -0.63
CA GLU A 112 -8.10 11.47 -1.78
C GLU A 112 -9.61 11.35 -1.67
N GLU A 113 -10.33 12.33 -2.22
CA GLU A 113 -11.78 12.24 -2.32
C GLU A 113 -12.20 11.24 -3.39
N PHE A 114 -13.38 10.64 -3.21
CA PHE A 114 -13.94 9.77 -4.23
C PHE A 114 -14.30 10.58 -5.50
N PRO A 115 -13.95 10.10 -6.71
CA PRO A 115 -14.15 10.86 -7.94
C PRO A 115 -15.61 11.23 -8.21
N LEU A 116 -15.82 12.47 -8.64
CA LEU A 116 -17.11 12.94 -9.15
C LEU A 116 -17.18 12.66 -10.67
N PHE A 117 -18.30 12.14 -11.14
CA PHE A 117 -18.55 11.80 -12.54
C PHE A 117 -19.63 12.68 -13.16
N ASP A 118 -19.60 13.98 -12.85
CA ASP A 118 -20.67 14.92 -13.21
C ASP A 118 -20.86 15.04 -14.72
N ASP A 119 -19.79 14.97 -15.50
CA ASP A 119 -19.89 15.05 -16.96
C ASP A 119 -20.59 13.83 -17.55
N LEU A 120 -20.26 12.62 -17.06
CA LEU A 120 -20.97 11.40 -17.47
C LEU A 120 -22.45 11.42 -17.05
N LYS A 121 -22.77 12.07 -15.92
CA LYS A 121 -24.15 12.20 -15.44
C LYS A 121 -24.98 13.12 -16.35
N LYS A 122 -24.40 14.22 -16.85
CA LYS A 122 -25.08 15.18 -17.74
C LYS A 122 -25.49 14.55 -19.08
N GLU A 123 -24.79 13.51 -19.51
CA GLU A 123 -25.11 12.79 -20.75
C GLU A 123 -26.32 11.86 -20.63
N LYS A 124 -26.84 11.63 -19.42
CA LYS A 124 -27.96 10.71 -19.16
C LYS A 124 -29.30 11.42 -19.30
N LYS A 125 -30.28 10.70 -19.86
CA LYS A 125 -31.67 11.18 -20.05
C LYS A 125 -32.54 10.88 -18.83
#